data_AF-A0A822FFR5-F1
#
_entry.id   AF-A0A822FFR5-F1
#
_cell.length_a   1.000
_cell.length_b   1.000
_cell.length_c   1.000
_cell.angle_alpha   90.00
_cell.angle_beta   90.00
_cell.angle_gamma   90.00
#
_symmetry.space_group_name_H-M   'P 1'
#
loop_
_entity.id
_entity.type
_entity.pdbx_description
1 polymer ?
#
loop_
_entity_poly.entity_id
_entity_poly.type
_entity_poly.pdbx_seq_one_letter_code
_entity_poly.pdbx_strand_id
1 'polypeptide(L)'
;EINYLCTSIMSELRFDVISSSGQTYELIPGGENIPVTPRNFSEYCKRYREYRLNEFGRPIEYIRQGLCSIIPYGCLTLFTANELEEAVCGKGEIDVALLKRNTVYLGDYNENSPHIQQFWTIINEMFDESQKKLFLIFVWGRSTLPTLDKDFKSKFKIQTISHDD
;
A
#
# COMPACT_ATOMS: atom_id res chain seq x y z
N GLU A 1 2.76 35.30 -14.02
CA GLU A 1 3.89 34.39 -13.72
C GLU A 1 3.59 32.93 -14.03
N ILE A 2 2.50 32.34 -13.51
CA ILE A 2 2.15 30.91 -13.75
C ILE A 2 2.07 30.53 -15.24
N ASN A 3 1.44 31.36 -16.08
CA ASN A 3 1.32 31.10 -17.52
C ASN A 3 2.68 31.10 -18.25
N TYR A 4 3.63 31.93 -17.80
CA TYR A 4 4.97 31.97 -18.38
C TYR A 4 5.77 30.73 -17.97
N LEU A 5 5.65 30.30 -16.72
CA LEU A 5 6.30 29.07 -16.23
C LEU A 5 5.79 27.84 -16.99
N CYS A 6 4.46 27.69 -17.14
CA CYS A 6 3.89 26.58 -17.90
C CYS A 6 4.34 26.61 -19.37
N THR A 7 4.36 27.77 -20.01
CA THR A 7 4.82 27.91 -21.40
C THR A 7 6.30 27.57 -21.55
N SER A 8 7.14 27.98 -20.58
CA SER A 8 8.56 27.67 -20.56
C SER A 8 8.81 26.17 -20.41
N ILE A 9 8.15 25.50 -19.45
CA ILE A 9 8.26 24.06 -19.24
C ILE A 9 7.81 23.30 -20.50
N MET A 10 6.68 23.71 -21.09
CA MET A 10 6.15 23.05 -22.30
C MET A 10 7.06 23.22 -23.51
N SER A 11 7.84 24.31 -23.59
CA SER A 11 8.75 24.55 -24.71
C SER A 11 9.94 23.60 -24.77
N GLU A 12 10.26 22.95 -23.64
CA GLU A 12 11.31 21.94 -23.54
C GLU A 12 10.79 20.52 -23.80
N LEU A 13 9.46 20.34 -23.81
CA LEU A 13 8.84 19.03 -24.01
C LEU A 13 8.65 18.71 -25.49
N ARG A 14 8.85 17.44 -25.81
CA ARG A 14 8.57 16.86 -27.12
C ARG A 14 7.63 15.67 -26.94
N PHE A 15 7.14 15.09 -28.04
CA PHE A 15 6.33 13.88 -27.96
C PHE A 15 7.21 12.63 -27.78
N ASP A 16 8.06 12.65 -26.77
CA ASP A 16 8.91 11.55 -26.35
C ASP A 16 8.89 11.42 -24.82
N VAL A 17 9.48 10.33 -24.31
CA VAL A 17 9.60 10.06 -22.88
C VAL A 17 10.83 9.23 -22.61
N ILE A 18 11.52 9.53 -21.50
CA ILE A 18 12.60 8.70 -20.99
C ILE A 18 11.96 7.60 -20.13
N SER A 19 12.16 6.36 -20.56
CA SER A 19 11.78 5.16 -19.81
C SER A 19 12.56 5.04 -18.50
N SER A 20 12.08 4.16 -17.63
CA SER A 20 12.69 3.80 -16.36
C SER A 20 14.03 3.10 -16.55
N SER A 21 14.35 2.61 -17.76
CA SER A 21 15.68 2.13 -18.14
C SER A 21 16.60 3.21 -18.73
N GLY A 22 16.15 4.46 -18.77
CA GLY A 22 16.93 5.60 -19.31
C GLY A 22 16.90 5.73 -20.83
N GLN A 23 16.14 4.89 -21.54
CA GLN A 23 16.00 4.95 -23.00
C GLN A 23 14.85 5.88 -23.40
N THR A 24 15.05 6.69 -24.44
CA THR A 24 14.01 7.54 -25.04
C THR A 24 13.06 6.72 -25.92
N TYR A 25 11.76 7.01 -25.80
CA TYR A 25 10.70 6.41 -26.60
C TYR A 25 9.81 7.51 -27.17
N GLU A 26 9.50 7.42 -28.47
CA GLU A 26 8.54 8.32 -29.09
C GLU A 26 7.10 7.96 -28.69
N LEU A 27 6.33 8.97 -28.25
CA LEU A 27 4.90 8.82 -27.89
C LEU A 27 3.99 8.77 -29.12
N ILE A 28 4.45 9.33 -30.24
CA ILE A 28 3.86 9.27 -31.57
C ILE A 28 4.99 9.12 -32.60
N PRO A 29 4.73 8.63 -33.83
CA PRO A 29 5.77 8.52 -34.85
C PRO A 29 6.47 9.86 -35.12
N GLY A 30 7.80 9.92 -35.00
CA GLY A 30 8.59 11.14 -35.16
C GLY A 30 8.45 12.14 -34.01
N GLY A 31 7.91 11.70 -32.87
CA GLY A 31 7.57 12.53 -31.72
C GLY A 31 8.76 13.25 -31.09
N GLU A 32 9.98 12.71 -31.22
CA GLU A 32 11.23 13.37 -30.82
C GLU A 32 11.47 14.71 -31.53
N ASN A 33 10.80 14.96 -32.66
CA ASN A 33 10.92 16.22 -33.40
C ASN A 33 9.71 17.14 -33.25
N ILE A 34 8.66 16.71 -32.54
CA ILE A 34 7.40 17.43 -32.41
C ILE A 34 7.36 18.13 -31.05
N PRO A 35 7.46 19.47 -30.99
CA PRO A 35 7.40 20.19 -29.74
C PRO A 35 5.98 20.21 -29.16
N VAL A 36 5.90 20.18 -27.84
CA VAL A 36 4.64 20.34 -27.12
C VAL A 36 4.26 21.81 -27.07
N THR A 37 2.98 22.10 -27.31
CA THR A 37 2.39 23.44 -27.37
C THR A 37 1.08 23.45 -26.59
N PRO A 38 0.56 24.61 -26.18
CA PRO A 38 -0.74 24.71 -25.50
C PRO A 38 -1.89 24.02 -26.24
N ARG A 39 -1.81 23.91 -27.58
CA ARG A 39 -2.84 23.29 -28.41
C ARG A 39 -2.79 21.77 -28.41
N ASN A 40 -1.59 21.17 -28.31
CA ASN A 40 -1.41 19.71 -28.39
C ASN A 40 -1.08 19.07 -27.02
N PHE A 41 -0.94 19.87 -25.96
CA PHE A 41 -0.60 19.42 -24.61
C PHE A 41 -1.52 18.34 -24.06
N SER A 42 -2.83 18.44 -24.31
CA SER A 42 -3.79 17.43 -23.86
C SER A 42 -3.52 16.06 -24.49
N GLU A 43 -3.16 16.03 -25.78
CA GLU A 43 -2.79 14.79 -26.47
C GLU A 43 -1.45 14.26 -25.95
N TYR A 44 -0.46 15.15 -25.74
CA TYR A 44 0.81 14.76 -25.10
C TYR A 44 0.56 14.09 -23.74
N CYS A 45 -0.23 14.71 -22.85
CA CYS A 45 -0.55 14.15 -21.54
C CYS A 45 -1.25 12.79 -21.64
N LYS A 46 -2.17 12.63 -22.61
CA LYS A 46 -2.85 11.36 -22.85
C LYS A 46 -1.85 10.28 -23.28
N ARG A 47 -1.01 10.54 -24.29
CA ARG A 47 -0.02 9.59 -24.80
C ARG A 47 1.04 9.25 -23.75
N TYR A 48 1.50 10.26 -23.02
CA TYR A 48 2.44 10.09 -21.92
C TYR A 48 1.86 9.17 -20.85
N ARG A 49 0.59 9.38 -20.44
CA ARG A 49 -0.09 8.51 -19.48
C ARG A 49 -0.24 7.09 -20.01
N GLU A 50 -0.67 6.92 -21.26
CA GLU A 50 -0.81 5.61 -21.90
C GLU A 50 0.53 4.86 -21.92
N TYR A 51 1.64 5.54 -22.24
CA TYR A 51 2.97 4.96 -22.16
C TYR A 51 3.32 4.52 -20.74
N ARG A 52 3.20 5.42 -19.74
CA ARG A 52 3.59 5.13 -18.35
C ARG A 52 2.78 4.00 -17.72
N LEU A 53 1.51 3.83 -18.11
CA LEU A 53 0.68 2.70 -17.67
C LEU A 53 1.10 1.36 -18.29
N ASN A 54 1.70 1.37 -19.48
CA ASN A 54 2.06 0.17 -20.23
C ASN A 54 3.57 -0.11 -20.26
N GLU A 55 4.39 0.77 -19.68
CA GLU A 55 5.85 0.70 -19.66
C GLU A 55 6.37 -0.66 -19.14
N PHE A 56 5.66 -1.25 -18.18
CA PHE A 56 6.00 -2.54 -17.58
C PHE A 56 5.11 -3.70 -18.05
N GLY A 57 4.50 -3.60 -19.23
CA GLY A 57 3.53 -4.60 -19.71
C GLY A 57 4.06 -6.05 -19.70
N ARG A 58 5.32 -6.27 -20.11
CA ARG A 58 5.93 -7.62 -20.12
C ARG A 58 6.17 -8.17 -18.70
N PRO A 59 6.83 -7.45 -17.76
CA PRO A 59 6.91 -7.87 -16.36
C PRO A 59 5.53 -8.12 -15.71
N ILE A 60 4.56 -7.23 -15.95
CA ILE A 60 3.19 -7.38 -15.42
C ILE A 60 2.53 -8.66 -15.92
N GLU A 61 2.74 -9.03 -17.19
CA GLU A 61 2.21 -10.29 -17.74
C GLU A 61 2.78 -11.52 -17.02
N TYR A 62 4.08 -11.54 -16.71
CA TYR A 62 4.67 -12.64 -15.93
C TYR A 62 4.13 -12.68 -14.49
N ILE A 63 3.94 -11.53 -13.84
CA ILE A 63 3.31 -11.45 -12.51
C ILE A 63 1.88 -12.00 -12.58
N ARG A 64 1.11 -11.61 -13.61
CA ARG A 64 -0.25 -12.09 -13.84
C ARG A 64 -0.28 -13.60 -14.01
N GLN A 65 0.63 -14.18 -14.81
CA GLN A 65 0.74 -15.63 -14.99
C GLN A 65 1.07 -16.35 -13.68
N GLY A 66 2.04 -15.84 -12.92
CA GLY A 66 2.40 -16.39 -11.60
C GLY A 66 1.21 -16.37 -10.64
N LEU A 67 0.51 -15.23 -10.54
CA LEU A 67 -0.68 -15.11 -9.69
C LEU A 67 -1.80 -16.05 -10.14
N CYS A 68 -2.06 -16.12 -11.46
CA CYS A 68 -3.10 -16.97 -12.03
C CYS A 68 -2.79 -18.48 -11.93
N SER A 69 -1.54 -18.86 -11.65
CA SER A 69 -1.17 -20.26 -11.41
C SER A 69 -1.67 -20.80 -10.06
N ILE A 70 -1.95 -19.90 -9.11
CA ILE A 70 -2.43 -20.22 -7.77
C ILE A 70 -3.91 -19.86 -7.61
N ILE A 71 -4.32 -18.70 -8.14
CA ILE A 71 -5.67 -18.16 -8.01
C ILE A 71 -6.34 -18.11 -9.39
N PRO A 72 -7.50 -18.73 -9.61
CA PRO A 72 -8.20 -18.66 -10.89
C PRO A 72 -8.48 -17.21 -11.32
N TYR A 73 -8.25 -16.90 -12.60
CA TYR A 73 -8.42 -15.55 -13.15
C TYR A 73 -9.81 -14.95 -12.85
N GLY A 74 -10.87 -15.77 -12.98
CA GLY A 74 -12.24 -15.31 -12.71
C GLY A 74 -12.49 -14.84 -11.28
N CYS A 75 -11.71 -15.32 -10.29
CA CYS A 75 -11.79 -14.83 -8.92
C CYS A 75 -11.15 -13.45 -8.79
N LEU A 76 -10.04 -13.20 -9.48
CA LEU A 76 -9.34 -11.91 -9.44
C LEU A 76 -10.19 -10.79 -10.05
N THR A 77 -11.02 -11.10 -11.06
CA THR A 77 -11.92 -10.12 -11.69
C THR A 77 -13.09 -9.69 -10.82
N LEU A 78 -13.32 -10.35 -9.68
CA LEU A 78 -14.36 -9.96 -8.72
C LEU A 78 -13.92 -8.81 -7.80
N PHE A 79 -12.60 -8.55 -7.72
CA PHE A 79 -12.05 -7.50 -6.88
C PHE A 79 -11.82 -6.22 -7.67
N THR A 80 -12.07 -5.09 -7.04
CA THR A 80 -11.46 -3.81 -7.42
C THR A 80 -9.96 -3.81 -7.06
N ALA A 81 -9.21 -2.86 -7.61
CA ALA A 81 -7.77 -2.73 -7.31
C ALA A 81 -7.52 -2.55 -5.79
N ASN A 82 -8.35 -1.75 -5.11
CA ASN A 82 -8.21 -1.50 -3.68
C ASN A 82 -8.56 -2.73 -2.85
N GLU A 83 -9.60 -3.49 -3.21
CA GLU A 83 -9.96 -4.70 -2.46
C GLU A 83 -8.91 -5.79 -2.65
N LEU A 84 -8.31 -5.91 -3.83
CA LEU A 84 -7.20 -6.83 -4.06
C LEU A 84 -5.96 -6.44 -3.23
N GLU A 85 -5.66 -5.13 -3.16
CA GLU A 85 -4.60 -4.61 -2.31
C GLU A 85 -4.85 -4.94 -0.83
N GLU A 86 -6.04 -4.66 -0.31
CA GLU A 86 -6.39 -4.97 1.08
C GLU A 86 -6.35 -6.48 1.36
N ALA A 87 -6.75 -7.32 0.40
CA ALA A 87 -6.71 -8.77 0.55
C ALA A 87 -5.28 -9.33 0.61
N VAL A 88 -4.33 -8.71 -0.11
CA VAL A 88 -2.94 -9.17 -0.20
C VAL A 88 -2.07 -8.53 0.88
N CYS A 89 -2.15 -7.21 1.03
CA CYS A 89 -1.32 -6.42 1.93
C CYS A 89 -1.92 -6.32 3.34
N GLY A 90 -3.22 -6.58 3.51
CA GLY A 90 -3.97 -6.24 4.71
C GLY A 90 -4.38 -4.78 4.74
N LYS A 91 -5.18 -4.40 5.75
CA LYS A 91 -5.61 -3.01 5.94
C LYS A 91 -4.42 -2.12 6.32
N GLY A 92 -4.44 -0.88 5.81
CA GLY A 92 -3.38 0.10 6.06
C GLY A 92 -3.31 0.60 7.50
N GLU A 93 -4.43 0.55 8.23
CA GLU A 93 -4.58 0.99 9.62
C GLU A 93 -4.73 -0.20 10.57
N ILE A 94 -4.16 -0.06 11.77
CA ILE A 94 -4.23 -1.10 12.81
C ILE A 94 -5.47 -0.89 13.67
N ASP A 95 -6.45 -1.81 13.52
CA ASP A 95 -7.63 -1.85 14.39
C ASP A 95 -7.27 -2.37 15.78
N VAL A 96 -6.98 -1.43 16.69
CA VAL A 96 -6.62 -1.71 18.09
C VAL A 96 -7.77 -2.39 18.83
N ALA A 97 -9.03 -2.09 18.49
CA ALA A 97 -10.19 -2.71 19.13
C ALA A 97 -10.31 -4.20 18.75
N LEU A 98 -10.06 -4.53 17.48
CA LEU A 98 -9.99 -5.91 16.99
C LEU A 98 -8.86 -6.68 17.68
N LEU A 99 -7.67 -6.09 17.79
CA LEU A 99 -6.54 -6.72 18.49
C LEU A 99 -6.86 -6.94 19.98
N LYS A 100 -7.44 -5.94 20.66
CA LYS A 100 -7.85 -6.04 22.07
C LYS A 100 -8.87 -7.15 22.30
N ARG A 101 -9.90 -7.28 21.44
CA ARG A 101 -10.89 -8.37 21.52
C ARG A 101 -10.27 -9.75 21.30
N ASN A 102 -9.19 -9.81 20.54
CA ASN A 102 -8.42 -11.02 20.28
C ASN A 102 -7.18 -11.18 21.19
N THR A 103 -7.20 -10.54 22.36
CA THR A 103 -6.15 -10.67 23.38
C THR A 103 -6.61 -11.58 24.52
N VAL A 104 -5.70 -12.42 25.03
CA VAL A 104 -5.87 -13.24 26.23
C VAL A 104 -4.95 -12.71 27.31
N TYR A 105 -5.51 -12.47 28.49
CA TYR A 105 -4.76 -12.09 29.68
C TYR A 105 -4.45 -13.34 30.51
N LEU A 106 -3.20 -13.49 30.94
CA LEU A 106 -2.71 -14.64 31.72
C LEU A 106 -2.11 -14.16 33.05
N GLY A 107 -2.09 -15.07 34.03
CA GLY A 107 -1.68 -14.75 35.40
C GLY A 107 -2.76 -13.95 36.11
N ASP A 108 -2.34 -12.90 36.82
CA ASP A 108 -3.24 -12.06 37.64
C ASP A 108 -3.87 -10.90 36.86
N TYR A 109 -3.58 -10.79 35.55
CA TYR A 109 -4.17 -9.75 34.71
C TYR A 109 -5.52 -10.15 34.14
N ASN A 110 -6.41 -9.17 34.05
CA ASN A 110 -7.66 -9.24 33.31
C ASN A 110 -7.91 -7.90 32.59
N GLU A 111 -8.96 -7.83 31.77
CA GLU A 111 -9.29 -6.63 30.98
C GLU A 111 -9.53 -5.37 31.83
N ASN A 112 -9.91 -5.53 33.10
CA ASN A 112 -10.19 -4.44 34.04
C ASN A 112 -8.98 -4.06 34.90
N SER A 113 -7.84 -4.76 34.77
CA SER A 113 -6.61 -4.39 35.47
C SER A 113 -6.17 -2.98 35.02
N PRO A 114 -5.83 -2.07 35.97
CA PRO A 114 -5.49 -0.69 35.63
C PRO A 114 -4.40 -0.56 34.56
N HIS A 115 -3.36 -1.39 34.66
CA HIS A 115 -2.25 -1.41 33.69
C HIS A 115 -2.68 -1.87 32.30
N ILE A 116 -3.63 -2.80 32.20
CA ILE A 116 -4.18 -3.27 30.92
C ILE A 116 -5.03 -2.18 30.26
N GLN A 117 -5.84 -1.46 31.05
CA GLN A 117 -6.61 -0.33 30.53
C GLN A 117 -5.69 0.77 30.02
N GLN A 118 -4.68 1.16 30.81
CA GLN A 118 -3.67 2.15 30.41
C GLN A 118 -2.90 1.71 29.16
N PHE A 119 -2.48 0.45 29.07
CA PHE A 119 -1.79 -0.10 27.91
C PHE A 119 -2.59 0.11 26.62
N TRP A 120 -3.87 -0.23 26.62
CA TRP A 120 -4.72 -0.04 25.44
C TRP A 120 -5.02 1.42 25.15
N THR A 121 -5.20 2.26 26.17
CA THR A 121 -5.36 3.71 25.99
C THR A 121 -4.13 4.31 25.30
N ILE A 122 -2.92 3.96 25.75
CA ILE A 122 -1.67 4.47 25.16
C ILE A 122 -1.56 4.06 23.69
N ILE A 123 -1.79 2.77 23.37
CA ILE A 123 -1.70 2.29 21.98
C ILE A 123 -2.76 2.94 21.09
N ASN A 124 -3.97 3.17 21.61
CA ASN A 124 -5.05 3.72 20.80
C ASN A 124 -4.94 5.23 20.60
N GLU A 125 -4.56 5.98 21.64
CA GLU A 125 -4.61 7.45 21.65
C GLU A 125 -3.25 8.12 21.45
N MET A 126 -2.16 7.49 21.86
CA MET A 126 -0.82 8.11 21.81
C MET A 126 0.04 7.62 20.65
N PHE A 127 -0.21 6.41 20.13
CA PHE A 127 0.59 5.87 19.04
C PHE A 127 0.04 6.34 17.69
N ASP A 128 0.94 6.78 16.80
CA ASP A 128 0.63 6.90 15.38
C ASP A 128 0.59 5.52 14.69
N GLU A 129 0.12 5.47 13.44
CA GLU A 129 0.00 4.21 12.69
C GLU A 129 1.34 3.50 12.47
N SER A 130 2.45 4.23 12.38
CA SER A 130 3.78 3.64 12.22
C SER A 130 4.21 2.96 13.52
N GLN A 131 3.97 3.60 14.66
CA GLN A 131 4.23 3.04 15.99
C GLN A 131 3.35 1.82 16.28
N LYS A 132 2.06 1.83 15.89
CA LYS A 132 1.18 0.66 16.01
C LYS A 132 1.70 -0.52 15.17
N LYS A 133 2.18 -0.27 13.95
CA LYS A 133 2.81 -1.30 13.11
C LYS A 133 4.08 -1.86 13.73
N LEU A 134 4.96 -1.00 14.25
CA LEU A 134 6.18 -1.43 14.93
C LEU A 134 5.86 -2.26 16.18
N PHE A 135 4.87 -1.85 16.97
CA PHE A 135 4.37 -2.63 18.09
C PHE A 135 3.88 -4.01 17.64
N LEU A 136 3.08 -4.09 16.58
CA LEU A 136 2.57 -5.36 16.06
C LEU A 136 3.70 -6.29 15.55
N ILE A 137 4.71 -5.73 14.89
CA ILE A 137 5.91 -6.46 14.47
C ILE A 137 6.66 -6.98 15.70
N PHE A 138 6.80 -6.17 16.74
CA PHE A 138 7.47 -6.55 17.98
C PHE A 138 6.76 -7.71 18.69
N VAL A 139 5.43 -7.66 18.83
CA VAL A 139 4.68 -8.67 19.60
C VAL A 139 4.24 -9.90 18.79
N TRP A 140 4.12 -9.76 17.46
CA TRP A 140 3.54 -10.80 16.60
C TRP A 140 4.33 -11.08 15.31
N GLY A 141 5.42 -10.35 15.06
CA GLY A 141 6.26 -10.56 13.87
C GLY A 141 5.54 -10.24 12.55
N ARG A 142 4.42 -9.50 12.60
CA ARG A 142 3.63 -9.10 11.43
C ARG A 142 3.34 -7.61 11.46
N SER A 143 3.27 -7.00 10.28
CA SER A 143 2.94 -5.59 10.12
C SER A 143 1.44 -5.31 9.99
N THR A 144 0.61 -6.34 9.87
CA THR A 144 -0.85 -6.22 9.67
C THR A 144 -1.64 -7.23 10.49
N LEU A 145 -2.87 -6.84 10.85
CA LEU A 145 -3.82 -7.70 11.54
C LEU A 145 -4.64 -8.52 10.53
N PRO A 146 -5.12 -9.71 10.92
CA PRO A 146 -6.21 -10.37 10.20
C PRO A 146 -7.44 -9.45 10.12
N THR A 147 -8.18 -9.54 9.02
CA THR A 147 -9.31 -8.63 8.76
C THR A 147 -10.54 -8.93 9.64
N LEU A 148 -10.73 -10.20 10.02
CA LEU A 148 -11.89 -10.67 10.80
C LEU A 148 -11.43 -11.50 12.02
N ASP A 149 -12.24 -11.54 13.08
CA ASP A 149 -11.95 -12.32 14.30
C ASP A 149 -11.66 -13.80 14.02
N LYS A 150 -12.43 -14.40 13.10
CA LYS A 150 -12.29 -15.82 12.75
C LYS A 150 -10.92 -16.15 12.13
N ASP A 151 -10.21 -15.15 11.62
CA ASP A 151 -8.92 -15.33 10.94
C ASP A 151 -7.75 -15.33 11.93
N PHE A 152 -7.99 -15.06 13.21
CA PHE A 152 -7.00 -15.13 14.27
C PHE A 152 -6.68 -16.59 14.64
N LYS A 153 -5.63 -17.14 14.03
CA LYS A 153 -5.14 -18.50 14.33
C LYS A 153 -4.55 -18.65 15.74
N SER A 154 -4.02 -17.56 16.29
CA SER A 154 -3.56 -17.46 17.67
C SER A 154 -3.92 -16.09 18.20
N LYS A 155 -4.36 -16.04 19.46
CA LYS A 155 -4.66 -14.79 20.15
C LYS A 155 -3.37 -14.13 20.65
N PHE A 156 -3.36 -12.80 20.68
CA PHE A 156 -2.31 -12.04 21.35
C PHE A 156 -2.38 -12.32 22.86
N LYS A 157 -1.24 -12.41 23.55
CA LYS A 157 -1.20 -12.77 24.98
C LYS A 157 -0.44 -11.71 25.77
N ILE A 158 -1.04 -11.27 26.88
CA ILE A 158 -0.37 -10.41 27.85
C ILE A 158 -0.34 -11.18 29.17
N GLN A 159 0.85 -11.36 29.74
CA GLN A 159 1.06 -12.17 30.94
C GLN A 159 1.87 -11.40 31.98
N THR A 160 1.62 -11.67 33.25
CA THR A 160 2.53 -11.27 34.33
C THR A 160 3.84 -12.03 34.17
N ILE A 161 4.96 -11.37 34.46
CA ILE A 161 6.24 -12.05 34.64
C ILE A 161 6.29 -12.43 36.12
N SER A 162 6.12 -13.70 36.44
CA SER A 162 6.50 -14.21 37.75
C SER A 162 8.04 -14.21 37.82
N HIS A 163 8.60 -13.46 38.76
CA HIS A 163 9.96 -13.72 39.21
C HIS A 163 9.89 -15.02 39.99
N ASP A 164 10.29 -16.12 39.37
CA ASP A 164 10.68 -17.31 40.14
C ASP A 164 11.99 -16.93 40.84
N ASP A 165 11.90 -16.66 42.15
CA ASP A 165 13.06 -16.53 43.05
C ASP A 165 13.75 -17.90 43.25
#